data_AF-A0A7C8FPV3-F1
#
_entry.id   AF-A0A7C8FPV3-F1
#
_cell.length_a   1.000
_cell.length_b   1.000
_cell.length_c   1.000
_cell.angle_alpha   90.00
_cell.angle_beta   90.00
_cell.angle_gamma   90.00
#
_symmetry.space_group_name_H-M   'P 1'
#
loop_
_entity.id
_entity.type
_entity.pdbx_description
1 polymer ?
#
loop_
_entity_poly.entity_id
_entity_poly.type
_entity_poly.pdbx_seq_one_letter_code
_entity_poly.pdbx_strand_id
1 'polypeptide(L)'
;MTLAGKTDVITELAHTSFQRYTADRIASQADQEFATFASLPADLRDSSIAYISSIHRKLDTLGYEVLPAGSCYPDRCVAAFTASEVECLAILEHRRWLRERQKAGWRYGSSKDVEHKRSPYLVPWEELPDRAKEWNRSAVRSIPGLLASVNLAVVK
;
A
#
# COMPACT_ATOMS: atom_id res chain seq x y z
N MET A 1 -9.17 -16.90 -16.26
CA MET A 1 -8.80 -15.47 -16.08
C MET A 1 -7.49 -15.22 -16.81
N THR A 2 -7.51 -14.48 -17.92
CA THR A 2 -6.33 -14.17 -18.75
C THR A 2 -5.39 -13.22 -18.01
N LEU A 3 -4.09 -13.22 -18.35
CA LEU A 3 -3.11 -12.27 -17.78
C LEU A 3 -3.58 -10.81 -17.94
N ALA A 4 -4.23 -10.48 -19.06
CA ALA A 4 -4.78 -9.15 -19.32
C ALA A 4 -5.81 -8.71 -18.26
N GLY A 5 -6.73 -9.60 -17.85
CA GLY A 5 -7.73 -9.27 -16.83
C GLY A 5 -7.15 -9.11 -15.41
N LYS A 6 -6.00 -9.75 -15.13
CA LYS A 6 -5.28 -9.57 -13.85
C LYS A 6 -4.56 -8.22 -13.79
N THR A 7 -3.95 -7.80 -14.90
CA THR A 7 -3.27 -6.49 -15.00
C THR A 7 -4.24 -5.33 -14.83
N ASP A 8 -5.46 -5.47 -15.34
CA ASP A 8 -6.51 -4.44 -15.26
C ASP A 8 -6.96 -4.19 -13.81
N VAL A 9 -7.30 -5.25 -13.07
CA VAL A 9 -7.72 -5.15 -11.65
C VAL A 9 -6.62 -4.58 -10.75
N ILE A 10 -5.35 -4.95 -10.96
CA ILE A 10 -4.24 -4.41 -10.16
C ILE A 10 -4.10 -2.91 -10.40
N THR A 11 -4.25 -2.47 -11.65
CA THR A 11 -4.17 -1.06 -12.01
C THR A 11 -5.35 -0.29 -11.41
N GLU A 12 -6.57 -0.82 -11.52
CA GLU A 12 -7.76 -0.24 -10.89
C GLU A 12 -7.57 -0.06 -9.38
N LEU A 13 -7.13 -1.10 -8.67
CA LEU A 13 -6.85 -1.03 -7.23
C LEU A 13 -5.75 0.00 -6.91
N ALA A 14 -4.73 0.14 -7.76
CA ALA A 14 -3.69 1.15 -7.56
C ALA A 14 -4.25 2.57 -7.70
N HIS A 15 -5.14 2.80 -8.68
CA HIS A 15 -5.87 4.06 -8.84
C HIS A 15 -6.76 4.34 -7.61
N THR A 16 -7.55 3.38 -7.15
CA THR A 16 -8.42 3.53 -5.97
C THR A 16 -7.61 3.79 -4.70
N SER A 17 -6.50 3.08 -4.51
CA SER A 17 -5.59 3.29 -3.37
C SER A 17 -5.01 4.71 -3.37
N PHE A 18 -4.61 5.22 -4.54
CA PHE A 18 -4.09 6.58 -4.67
C PHE A 18 -5.16 7.62 -4.34
N GLN A 19 -6.38 7.46 -4.86
CA GLN A 19 -7.50 8.38 -4.59
C GLN A 19 -7.85 8.45 -3.09
N ARG A 20 -7.83 7.32 -2.39
CA ARG A 20 -8.07 7.30 -0.94
C ARG A 20 -6.94 7.98 -0.17
N TYR A 21 -5.70 7.70 -0.54
CA TYR A 21 -4.53 8.34 0.04
C TYR A 21 -4.52 9.88 -0.15
N THR A 22 -4.92 10.37 -1.33
CA THR A 22 -5.00 11.83 -1.56
C THR A 22 -6.16 12.49 -0.83
N ALA A 23 -7.33 11.85 -0.76
CA ALA A 23 -8.49 12.37 -0.02
C ALA A 23 -8.17 12.59 1.47
N ASP A 24 -7.51 11.63 2.11
CA ASP A 24 -7.08 11.74 3.50
C ASP A 24 -6.08 12.89 3.72
N ARG A 25 -5.21 13.16 2.73
CA ARG A 25 -4.24 14.26 2.80
C ARG A 25 -4.87 15.63 2.63
N ILE A 26 -5.84 15.75 1.73
CA ILE A 26 -6.64 16.98 1.55
C ILE A 26 -7.38 17.30 2.86
N ALA A 27 -8.00 16.29 3.48
CA ALA A 27 -8.65 16.46 4.78
C ALA A 27 -7.66 16.91 5.88
N SER A 28 -6.40 16.50 5.79
CA SER A 28 -5.32 16.88 6.72
C SER A 28 -4.59 18.21 6.40
N GLN A 29 -5.05 19.00 5.41
CA GLN A 29 -4.41 20.25 4.97
C GLN A 29 -2.92 20.10 4.57
N ALA A 30 -2.53 18.94 4.04
CA ALA A 30 -1.18 18.72 3.54
C ALA A 30 -1.11 19.00 2.02
N ASP A 31 -0.01 19.61 1.55
CA ASP A 31 0.22 19.84 0.13
C ASP A 31 0.10 18.55 -0.69
N GLN A 32 -0.65 18.65 -1.79
CA GLN A 32 -0.80 17.59 -2.78
C GLN A 32 0.28 17.72 -3.85
N GLU A 33 1.26 16.81 -3.84
CA GLU A 33 2.37 16.81 -4.80
C GLU A 33 1.91 16.38 -6.22
N PHE A 34 0.85 15.57 -6.33
CA PHE A 34 0.34 15.05 -7.62
C PHE A 34 -1.19 15.00 -7.70
N ALA A 35 -1.77 15.47 -8.81
CA ALA A 35 -3.22 15.59 -9.00
C ALA A 35 -3.93 14.25 -9.24
N THR A 36 -3.33 13.34 -10.01
CA THR A 36 -3.93 12.04 -10.40
C THR A 36 -2.90 10.92 -10.41
N PHE A 37 -3.36 9.66 -10.32
CA PHE A 37 -2.48 8.49 -10.46
C PHE A 37 -1.72 8.48 -11.79
N ALA A 38 -2.37 8.87 -12.90
CA ALA A 38 -1.74 8.94 -14.21
C ALA A 38 -0.59 9.97 -14.25
N SER A 39 -0.68 11.05 -13.46
CA SER A 39 0.36 12.08 -13.35
C SER A 39 1.57 11.68 -12.51
N LEU A 40 1.52 10.53 -11.81
CA LEU A 40 2.66 10.05 -11.04
C LEU A 40 3.86 9.76 -11.96
N PRO A 41 5.08 10.11 -11.53
CA PRO A 41 6.32 9.54 -12.06
C PRO A 41 6.24 8.01 -12.18
N ALA A 42 6.90 7.46 -13.21
CA ALA A 42 6.84 6.02 -13.50
C ALA A 42 7.26 5.16 -12.31
N ASP A 43 8.31 5.57 -11.58
CA ASP A 43 8.79 4.86 -10.40
C ASP A 43 7.77 4.83 -9.25
N LEU A 44 6.92 5.86 -9.12
CA LEU A 44 5.85 5.91 -8.12
C LEU A 44 4.63 5.08 -8.57
N ARG A 45 4.31 5.06 -9.87
CA ARG A 45 3.28 4.15 -10.40
C ARG A 45 3.66 2.69 -10.23
N ASP A 46 4.91 2.35 -10.57
CA ASP A 46 5.42 0.98 -10.45
C ASP A 46 5.42 0.53 -8.98
N SER A 47 5.82 1.41 -8.06
CA SER A 47 5.78 1.15 -6.61
C SER A 47 4.35 0.93 -6.10
N SER A 48 3.37 1.68 -6.63
CA SER A 48 1.96 1.51 -6.28
C SER A 48 1.41 0.18 -6.80
N ILE A 49 1.75 -0.21 -8.02
CA ILE A 49 1.40 -1.53 -8.58
C ILE A 49 2.05 -2.65 -7.76
N ALA A 50 3.31 -2.48 -7.35
CA ALA A 50 4.02 -3.43 -6.50
C ALA A 50 3.39 -3.54 -5.11
N TYR A 51 2.85 -2.44 -4.54
CA TYR A 51 2.05 -2.47 -3.31
C TYR A 51 0.85 -3.39 -3.46
N ILE A 52 -0.02 -3.10 -4.43
CA ILE A 52 -1.24 -3.89 -4.67
C ILE A 52 -0.89 -5.36 -4.91
N SER A 53 0.09 -5.62 -5.77
CA SER A 53 0.53 -6.98 -6.09
C SER A 53 1.04 -7.74 -4.87
N SER A 54 1.57 -7.05 -3.85
CA SER A 54 2.09 -7.68 -2.64
C SER A 54 1.04 -7.94 -1.55
N ILE A 55 -0.20 -7.46 -1.70
CA ILE A 55 -1.26 -7.59 -0.68
C ILE A 55 -1.54 -9.06 -0.36
N HIS A 56 -1.62 -9.96 -1.35
CA HIS A 56 -1.89 -11.38 -1.11
C HIS A 56 -0.88 -12.01 -0.12
N ARG A 57 0.42 -11.79 -0.35
CA ARG A 57 1.49 -12.35 0.50
C ARG A 57 1.46 -11.76 1.92
N LYS A 58 1.05 -10.49 2.05
CA LYS A 58 0.87 -9.85 3.34
C LYS A 58 -0.27 -10.49 4.14
N LEU A 59 -1.40 -10.74 3.48
CA LEU A 59 -2.56 -11.40 4.07
C LEU A 59 -2.24 -12.85 4.48
N ASP A 60 -1.56 -13.61 3.61
CA ASP A 60 -1.08 -14.97 3.90
C ASP A 60 -0.22 -15.02 5.18
N THR A 61 0.59 -13.98 5.43
CA THR A 61 1.46 -13.92 6.63
C THR A 61 0.67 -13.92 7.94
N LEU A 62 -0.59 -13.48 7.90
CA LEU A 62 -1.50 -13.46 9.05
C LEU A 62 -2.57 -14.57 8.99
N GLY A 63 -2.48 -15.47 8.00
CA GLY A 63 -3.46 -16.54 7.75
C GLY A 63 -4.80 -16.04 7.23
N TYR A 64 -4.83 -14.89 6.54
CA TYR A 64 -6.03 -14.41 5.85
C TYR A 64 -6.06 -14.91 4.41
N GLU A 65 -7.27 -15.15 3.90
CA GLU A 65 -7.51 -15.48 2.51
C GLU A 65 -8.26 -14.34 1.81
N VAL A 66 -8.24 -14.34 0.46
CA VAL A 66 -9.04 -13.42 -0.36
C VAL A 66 -9.99 -14.23 -1.22
N LEU A 67 -11.30 -13.97 -1.06
CA LEU A 67 -12.36 -14.66 -1.79
C LEU A 67 -13.28 -13.65 -2.50
N PRO A 68 -14.07 -14.04 -3.51
CA PRO A 68 -15.15 -13.21 -4.01
C PRO A 68 -16.10 -12.80 -2.88
N ALA A 69 -16.53 -11.55 -2.86
CA ALA A 69 -17.46 -11.08 -1.84
C ALA A 69 -18.78 -11.90 -1.88
N GLY A 70 -19.31 -12.24 -0.71
CA GLY A 70 -20.52 -13.07 -0.57
C GLY A 70 -20.31 -14.58 -0.75
N SER A 71 -19.08 -15.06 -1.00
CA SER A 71 -18.79 -16.49 -1.16
C SER A 71 -18.49 -17.23 0.16
N CYS A 72 -18.50 -16.53 1.29
CA CYS A 72 -18.28 -17.11 2.62
C CYS A 72 -19.34 -16.60 3.61
N TYR A 73 -19.44 -17.26 4.76
CA TYR A 73 -20.33 -16.81 5.82
C TYR A 73 -19.90 -15.42 6.36
N PRO A 74 -20.85 -14.53 6.71
CA PRO A 74 -20.53 -13.17 7.13
C PRO A 74 -19.61 -13.05 8.35
N ASP A 75 -19.61 -14.06 9.24
CA ASP A 75 -18.75 -14.13 10.43
C ASP A 75 -17.27 -14.35 10.10
N ARG A 76 -16.96 -14.85 8.90
CA ARG A 76 -15.59 -14.99 8.40
C ARG A 76 -15.05 -13.71 7.75
N CYS A 77 -15.91 -12.75 7.41
CA CYS A 77 -15.51 -11.52 6.74
C CYS A 77 -14.73 -10.59 7.68
N VAL A 78 -13.57 -10.15 7.23
CA VAL A 78 -12.68 -9.28 8.00
C VAL A 78 -12.81 -7.86 7.48
N ALA A 79 -13.56 -7.02 8.18
CA ALA A 79 -13.76 -5.61 7.82
C ALA A 79 -12.59 -4.72 8.26
N ALA A 80 -11.86 -5.12 9.31
CA ALA A 80 -10.74 -4.37 9.86
C ALA A 80 -9.72 -5.31 10.52
N PHE A 81 -8.45 -4.91 10.49
CA PHE A 81 -7.37 -5.60 11.20
C PHE A 81 -7.22 -5.05 12.62
N THR A 82 -6.72 -5.89 13.52
CA THR A 82 -6.32 -5.44 14.87
C THR A 82 -5.11 -4.50 14.80
N ALA A 83 -4.86 -3.72 15.87
CA ALA A 83 -3.71 -2.81 15.92
C ALA A 83 -2.36 -3.52 15.71
N SER A 84 -2.19 -4.72 16.28
CA SER A 84 -0.97 -5.53 16.10
C SER A 84 -0.81 -6.05 14.67
N GLU A 85 -1.90 -6.43 14.01
CA GLU A 85 -1.87 -6.88 12.62
C GLU A 85 -1.56 -5.70 11.69
N VAL A 86 -2.14 -4.52 11.93
CA VAL A 86 -1.79 -3.28 11.22
C VAL A 86 -0.30 -2.98 11.34
N GLU A 87 0.28 -3.07 12.55
CA GLU A 87 1.71 -2.81 12.74
C GLU A 87 2.58 -3.82 11.98
N CYS A 88 2.24 -5.11 12.05
CA CYS A 88 2.95 -6.17 11.32
C CYS A 88 2.91 -5.91 9.80
N LEU A 89 1.74 -5.63 9.24
CA LEU A 89 1.55 -5.37 7.82
C LEU A 89 2.26 -4.09 7.37
N ALA A 90 2.26 -3.03 8.19
CA ALA A 90 2.94 -1.78 7.91
C ALA A 90 4.47 -1.97 7.87
N ILE A 91 5.03 -2.76 8.79
CA ILE A 91 6.45 -3.13 8.78
C ILE A 91 6.81 -3.90 7.50
N LEU A 92 5.96 -4.85 7.07
CA LEU A 92 6.17 -5.60 5.82
C LEU A 92 6.13 -4.68 4.60
N GLU A 93 5.22 -3.70 4.59
CA GLU A 93 5.10 -2.72 3.53
C GLU A 93 6.33 -1.81 3.42
N HIS A 94 6.80 -1.30 4.55
CA HIS A 94 8.03 -0.50 4.62
C HIS A 94 9.24 -1.31 4.16
N ARG A 95 9.40 -2.55 4.63
CA ARG A 95 10.49 -3.43 4.21
C ARG A 95 10.45 -3.74 2.71
N ARG A 96 9.26 -3.90 2.12
CA ARG A 96 9.12 -4.06 0.66
C ARG A 96 9.58 -2.79 -0.06
N TRP A 97 9.11 -1.61 0.38
CA TRP A 97 9.48 -0.32 -0.20
C TRP A 97 10.99 -0.07 -0.11
N LEU A 98 11.57 -0.31 1.06
CA LEU A 98 12.99 -0.13 1.33
C LEU A 98 13.85 -0.95 0.34
N ARG A 99 13.53 -2.24 0.17
CA ARG A 99 14.23 -3.12 -0.77
C ARG A 99 14.08 -2.68 -2.22
N GLU A 100 12.88 -2.25 -2.62
CA GLU A 100 12.62 -1.73 -3.96
C GLU A 100 13.47 -0.48 -4.25
N ARG A 101 13.47 0.48 -3.33
CA ARG A 101 14.22 1.73 -3.46
C ARG A 101 15.73 1.50 -3.47
N GLN A 102 16.23 0.62 -2.59
CA GLN A 102 17.65 0.23 -2.59
C GLN A 102 18.07 -0.40 -3.93
N LYS A 103 17.25 -1.32 -4.47
CA LYS A 103 17.50 -1.91 -5.80
C LYS A 103 17.50 -0.88 -6.92
N ALA A 104 16.66 0.14 -6.82
CA ALA A 104 16.62 1.27 -7.76
C ALA A 104 17.76 2.29 -7.56
N GLY A 105 18.69 2.01 -6.65
CA GLY A 105 19.88 2.82 -6.38
C GLY A 105 19.67 3.98 -5.40
N TRP A 106 18.51 4.03 -4.73
CA TRP A 106 18.27 5.04 -3.72
C TRP A 106 19.06 4.77 -2.44
N ARG A 107 19.47 5.84 -1.76
CA ARG A 107 20.30 5.80 -0.56
C ARG A 107 19.75 6.74 0.51
N TYR A 108 20.13 6.49 1.75
CA TYR A 108 19.80 7.40 2.83
C TYR A 108 20.36 8.81 2.55
N GLY A 109 19.58 9.84 2.90
CA GLY A 109 20.02 11.23 2.98
C GLY A 109 19.10 11.99 3.92
N SER A 110 19.59 13.08 4.53
CA SER A 110 18.84 13.86 5.52
C SER A 110 17.58 14.54 4.97
N SER A 111 17.49 14.70 3.65
CA SER A 111 16.34 15.26 2.93
C SER A 111 16.04 14.46 1.66
N LYS A 112 14.82 14.59 1.13
CA LYS A 112 14.42 13.97 -0.14
C LYS A 112 15.12 14.73 -1.27
N ASP A 113 15.88 14.01 -2.08
CA ASP A 113 16.56 14.51 -3.28
C ASP A 113 16.34 13.48 -4.39
N VAL A 114 15.44 13.79 -5.32
CA VAL A 114 15.05 12.87 -6.38
C VAL A 114 16.16 12.72 -7.42
N GLU A 115 16.89 13.79 -7.71
CA GLU A 115 17.97 13.83 -8.70
C GLU A 115 19.13 12.91 -8.28
N HIS A 116 19.54 12.98 -7.02
CA HIS A 116 20.61 12.16 -6.46
C HIS A 116 20.12 10.87 -5.79
N LYS A 117 18.83 10.54 -5.93
CA LYS A 117 18.16 9.38 -5.34
C LYS A 117 18.42 9.24 -3.82
N ARG A 118 18.20 10.30 -3.07
CA ARG A 118 18.29 10.30 -1.60
C ARG A 118 16.92 10.42 -0.96
N SER A 119 16.72 9.68 0.14
CA SER A 119 15.49 9.75 0.93
C SER A 119 15.78 9.61 2.41
N PRO A 120 15.13 10.41 3.28
CA PRO A 120 15.26 10.30 4.73
C PRO A 120 14.53 9.07 5.28
N TYR A 121 13.69 8.43 4.47
CA TYR A 121 12.90 7.28 4.89
C TYR A 121 13.61 5.94 4.65
N LEU A 122 14.83 5.94 4.11
CA LEU A 122 15.64 4.74 3.90
C LEU A 122 16.37 4.30 5.18
N VAL A 123 15.60 4.07 6.23
CA VAL A 123 16.04 3.68 7.57
C VAL A 123 15.24 2.45 8.06
N PRO A 124 15.74 1.72 9.09
CA PRO A 124 14.96 0.69 9.77
C PRO A 124 13.60 1.20 10.27
N TRP A 125 12.65 0.30 10.53
CA TRP A 125 11.30 0.69 10.95
C TRP A 125 11.33 1.49 12.26
N GLU A 126 12.20 1.09 13.18
CA GLU A 126 12.33 1.66 14.51
C GLU A 126 12.74 3.15 14.43
N GLU A 127 13.59 3.49 13.47
CA GLU A 127 14.11 4.85 13.21
C GLU A 127 13.22 5.68 12.26
N LEU A 128 12.20 5.06 11.65
CA LEU A 128 11.32 5.76 10.73
C LEU A 128 10.49 6.82 11.48
N PRO A 129 10.37 8.07 10.96
CA PRO A 129 9.53 9.08 11.57
C PRO A 129 8.08 8.61 11.70
N ASP A 130 7.42 8.94 12.81
CA ASP A 130 6.06 8.44 13.10
C ASP A 130 5.04 8.81 12.03
N ARG A 131 5.19 9.99 11.42
CA ARG A 131 4.35 10.39 10.28
C ARG A 131 4.49 9.43 9.08
N ALA A 132 5.71 8.95 8.82
CA ALA A 132 5.96 7.99 7.74
C ALA A 132 5.52 6.57 8.12
N LYS A 133 5.65 6.17 9.41
CA LYS A 133 5.02 4.94 9.91
C LYS A 133 3.51 4.97 9.69
N GLU A 134 2.87 6.11 9.98
CA GLU A 134 1.43 6.28 9.82
C GLU A 134 0.97 6.16 8.36
N TRP A 135 1.76 6.61 7.38
CA TRP A 135 1.44 6.36 5.96
C TRP A 135 1.37 4.86 5.64
N ASN A 136 2.29 4.06 6.18
CA ASN A 136 2.28 2.61 6.00
C ASN A 136 1.08 1.96 6.71
N ARG A 137 0.77 2.40 7.94
CA ARG A 137 -0.38 1.90 8.71
C ARG A 137 -1.70 2.22 8.03
N SER A 138 -1.88 3.46 7.56
CA SER A 138 -3.07 3.88 6.84
C SER A 138 -3.26 3.08 5.56
N ALA A 139 -2.19 2.91 4.78
CA ALA A 139 -2.22 2.08 3.56
C ALA A 139 -2.75 0.68 3.85
N VAL A 140 -2.21 -0.03 4.85
CA VAL A 140 -2.63 -1.41 5.15
C VAL A 140 -4.01 -1.49 5.78
N ARG A 141 -4.43 -0.51 6.60
CA ARG A 141 -5.80 -0.44 7.15
C ARG A 141 -6.84 -0.37 6.04
N SER A 142 -6.51 0.26 4.91
CA SER A 142 -7.43 0.41 3.78
C SER A 142 -7.66 -0.87 2.97
N ILE A 143 -6.84 -1.93 3.16
CA ILE A 143 -6.85 -3.13 2.32
C ILE A 143 -8.24 -3.80 2.24
N PRO A 144 -8.96 -4.06 3.35
CA PRO A 144 -10.27 -4.72 3.26
C PRO A 144 -11.26 -3.93 2.39
N GLY A 145 -11.37 -2.63 2.61
CA GLY A 145 -12.22 -1.77 1.80
C GLY A 145 -11.72 -1.62 0.36
N LEU A 146 -10.42 -1.77 0.11
CA LEU A 146 -9.83 -1.67 -1.23
C LEU A 146 -10.17 -2.92 -2.05
N LEU A 147 -10.04 -4.11 -1.46
CA LEU A 147 -10.46 -5.34 -2.11
C LEU A 147 -11.98 -5.37 -2.34
N ALA A 148 -12.76 -4.83 -1.41
CA ALA A 148 -14.20 -4.70 -1.56
C ALA A 148 -14.63 -3.88 -2.79
N SER A 149 -13.82 -2.90 -3.24
CA SER A 149 -14.18 -2.09 -4.41
C SER A 149 -14.14 -2.86 -5.72
N VAL A 150 -13.50 -4.04 -5.75
CA VAL A 150 -13.48 -4.95 -6.90
C VAL A 150 -14.15 -6.30 -6.58
N ASN A 151 -15.14 -6.28 -5.68
CA ASN A 151 -15.94 -7.44 -5.29
C ASN A 151 -15.13 -8.61 -4.67
N LEU A 152 -14.07 -8.28 -3.92
CA LEU A 152 -13.28 -9.23 -3.14
C LEU A 152 -13.43 -8.95 -1.63
N ALA A 153 -13.32 -10.00 -0.82
CA ALA A 153 -13.38 -9.92 0.63
C ALA A 153 -12.13 -10.59 1.25
N VAL A 154 -11.62 -9.98 2.33
CA VAL A 154 -10.64 -10.62 3.21
C VAL A 154 -11.40 -11.50 4.20
N VAL A 155 -10.94 -12.73 4.38
CA VAL A 155 -11.62 -13.70 5.24
C VAL A 155 -10.63 -14.42 6.17
N LYS A 156 -11.11 -14.85 7.34
CA LYS A 156 -10.39 -15.71 8.28
C LYS A 156 -11.30 -16.82 8.79
#